data_AF-A0A1Z7YSW5-F1
#
_entry.id   AF-A0A1Z7YSW5-F1
#
_cell.length_a   1.000
_cell.length_b   1.000
_cell.length_c   1.000
_cell.angle_alpha   90.00
_cell.angle_beta   90.00
_cell.angle_gamma   90.00
#
_symmetry.space_group_name_H-M   'P 1'
#
loop_
_entity.id
_entity.type
_entity.pdbx_description
1 polymer ?
#
loop_
_entity_poly.entity_id
_entity_poly.type
_entity_poly.pdbx_seq_one_letter_code
_entity_poly.pdbx_strand_id
1 'polypeptide(L)'
;MNIKKTVIASMLGLSAISVNVQAEQFTVKIENLTNGIFFTPLLVAAHDSSTSLFQTGTSANASLEAMAEGGDISGLAADIAGTSPTTAENPAAGLLAPGANTTTSMLNTDGTANDYLSIVGMLLPTNDGFVGLNSWEIPSTAGTYTFTINGYDAGTEANDELTTSIPAPIDFGTGTGGTGVAASDNNTNVHIHRGSIGDDNSTGGISDLDNSVHRWLNPIARITVVVQ
;
A
#
# COMPACT_ATOMS: atom_id res chain seq x y z
N MET A 1 -63.25 18.84 -50.80
CA MET A 1 -62.21 17.83 -50.51
C MET A 1 -61.26 18.45 -49.51
N ASN A 2 -61.49 18.24 -48.21
CA ASN A 2 -60.72 18.86 -47.12
C ASN A 2 -59.98 17.78 -46.35
N ILE A 3 -58.67 17.66 -46.58
CA ILE A 3 -57.80 16.67 -45.93
C ILE A 3 -57.35 17.25 -44.57
N LYS A 4 -57.81 16.63 -43.49
CA LYS A 4 -57.30 16.88 -42.13
C LYS A 4 -55.93 16.20 -42.01
N LYS A 5 -54.88 16.98 -41.69
CA LYS A 5 -53.56 16.45 -41.37
C LYS A 5 -53.51 16.11 -39.89
N THR A 6 -53.48 14.82 -39.57
CA THR A 6 -53.22 14.31 -38.22
C THR A 6 -51.71 14.27 -38.00
N VAL A 7 -51.21 15.01 -37.03
CA VAL A 7 -49.81 14.95 -36.58
C VAL A 7 -49.69 13.80 -35.58
N ILE A 8 -48.92 12.78 -35.93
CA ILE A 8 -48.53 11.69 -35.02
C ILE A 8 -47.22 12.14 -34.35
N ALA A 9 -47.28 12.39 -33.04
CA ALA A 9 -46.10 12.65 -32.22
C ALA A 9 -45.49 11.31 -31.79
N SER A 10 -44.33 10.98 -32.35
CA SER A 10 -43.53 9.82 -31.97
C SER A 10 -42.74 10.13 -30.70
N MET A 11 -43.19 9.64 -29.54
CA MET A 11 -42.35 9.60 -28.32
C MET A 11 -41.22 8.59 -28.53
N LEU A 12 -40.00 9.07 -28.74
CA LEU A 12 -38.80 8.25 -28.53
C LEU A 12 -38.60 8.08 -27.03
N GLY A 13 -38.91 6.88 -26.52
CA GLY A 13 -38.53 6.48 -25.17
C GLY A 13 -37.02 6.32 -25.10
N LEU A 14 -36.36 7.17 -24.30
CA LEU A 14 -34.97 6.99 -23.91
C LEU A 14 -34.93 5.86 -22.88
N SER A 15 -34.65 4.64 -23.32
CA SER A 15 -34.34 3.54 -22.42
C SER A 15 -33.01 3.85 -21.75
N ALA A 16 -33.03 4.18 -20.45
CA ALA A 16 -31.82 4.23 -19.65
C ALA A 16 -31.20 2.83 -19.66
N ILE A 17 -30.03 2.69 -20.27
CA ILE A 17 -29.22 1.48 -20.13
C ILE A 17 -28.67 1.53 -18.71
N SER A 18 -29.31 0.80 -17.80
CA SER A 18 -28.73 0.53 -16.50
C SER A 18 -27.45 -0.27 -16.73
N VAL A 19 -26.30 0.39 -16.64
CA VAL A 19 -25.05 -0.35 -16.44
C VAL A 19 -25.20 -1.05 -15.10
N ASN A 20 -25.24 -2.38 -15.11
CA ASN A 20 -25.16 -3.13 -13.88
C ASN A 20 -23.75 -2.86 -13.36
N VAL A 21 -23.63 -2.07 -12.28
CA VAL A 21 -22.43 -2.06 -11.46
C VAL A 21 -22.35 -3.48 -10.89
N GLN A 22 -21.56 -4.32 -11.54
CA GLN A 22 -21.31 -5.67 -11.05
C GLN A 22 -20.43 -5.53 -9.81
N ALA A 23 -21.05 -5.79 -8.66
CA ALA A 23 -20.48 -6.53 -7.53
C ALA A 23 -19.09 -7.13 -7.83
N GLU A 24 -18.03 -6.64 -7.15
CA GLU A 24 -16.68 -7.10 -7.39
C GLU A 24 -16.18 -7.99 -6.24
N GLN A 25 -16.04 -9.28 -6.55
CA GLN A 25 -15.34 -10.25 -5.72
C GLN A 25 -13.93 -10.44 -6.27
N PHE A 26 -12.94 -10.24 -5.43
CA PHE A 26 -11.55 -10.33 -5.87
C PHE A 26 -10.61 -10.81 -4.78
N THR A 27 -9.45 -11.29 -5.19
CA THR A 27 -8.32 -11.55 -4.31
C THR A 27 -7.14 -10.67 -4.67
N VAL A 28 -6.33 -10.35 -3.66
CA VAL A 28 -5.11 -9.56 -3.84
C VAL A 28 -3.93 -10.42 -3.43
N LYS A 29 -3.06 -10.74 -4.40
CA LYS A 29 -1.75 -11.35 -4.15
C LYS A 29 -0.69 -10.25 -4.07
N ILE A 30 0.11 -10.29 -3.01
CA ILE A 30 1.20 -9.36 -2.73
C ILE A 30 2.50 -10.15 -2.73
N GLU A 31 3.43 -9.78 -3.61
CA GLU A 31 4.75 -10.38 -3.72
C GLU A 31 5.82 -9.38 -3.29
N ASN A 32 6.65 -9.76 -2.34
CA ASN A 32 7.81 -8.97 -1.93
C ASN A 32 8.95 -9.23 -2.92
N LEU A 33 9.36 -8.19 -3.66
CA LEU A 33 10.39 -8.28 -4.71
C LEU A 33 11.79 -7.91 -4.22
N THR A 34 11.94 -7.62 -2.93
CA THR A 34 13.22 -7.18 -2.37
C THR A 34 14.14 -8.38 -2.07
N ASN A 35 15.42 -8.09 -1.82
CA ASN A 35 16.44 -9.09 -1.47
C ASN A 35 16.57 -9.32 0.04
N GLY A 36 16.50 -8.26 0.84
CA GLY A 36 16.73 -8.29 2.29
C GLY A 36 15.74 -7.49 3.12
N ILE A 37 14.62 -7.05 2.53
CA ILE A 37 13.59 -6.27 3.22
C ILE A 37 12.34 -7.12 3.47
N PHE A 38 11.86 -7.14 4.70
CA PHE A 38 10.61 -7.77 5.11
C PHE A 38 9.49 -6.74 5.07
N PHE A 39 8.27 -7.16 4.77
CA PHE A 39 7.09 -6.34 5.08
C PHE A 39 6.50 -6.77 6.41
N THR A 40 6.15 -5.82 7.27
CA THR A 40 5.41 -6.09 8.51
C THR A 40 3.96 -6.51 8.18
N PRO A 41 3.08 -6.75 9.17
CA PRO A 41 1.66 -6.99 8.88
C PRO A 41 1.11 -5.97 7.89
N LEU A 42 0.54 -6.47 6.80
CA LEU A 42 -0.05 -5.66 5.74
C LEU A 42 -1.50 -5.34 6.08
N LEU A 43 -1.93 -4.10 5.85
CA LEU A 43 -3.34 -3.74 5.76
C LEU A 43 -3.72 -3.65 4.29
N VAL A 44 -4.67 -4.49 3.86
CA VAL A 44 -5.31 -4.41 2.55
C VAL A 44 -6.74 -3.94 2.75
N ALA A 45 -7.13 -2.83 2.12
CA ALA A 45 -8.44 -2.23 2.31
C ALA A 45 -9.07 -1.83 0.97
N ALA A 46 -10.29 -2.32 0.72
CA ALA A 46 -11.18 -1.76 -0.28
C ALA A 46 -12.11 -0.73 0.39
N HIS A 47 -12.19 0.47 -0.17
CA HIS A 47 -12.87 1.61 0.43
C HIS A 47 -13.43 2.56 -0.63
N ASP A 48 -14.24 3.52 -0.18
CA ASP A 48 -14.81 4.54 -1.06
C ASP A 48 -13.79 5.55 -1.59
N SER A 49 -14.20 6.36 -2.57
CA SER A 49 -13.37 7.41 -3.19
C SER A 49 -12.91 8.53 -2.25
N SER A 50 -13.50 8.64 -1.06
CA SER A 50 -13.20 9.71 -0.09
C SER A 50 -12.24 9.27 1.01
N THR A 51 -12.03 7.97 1.14
CA THR A 51 -11.13 7.35 2.11
C THR A 51 -9.73 7.22 1.50
N SER A 52 -8.69 7.38 2.33
CA SER A 52 -7.29 7.16 1.92
C SER A 52 -6.47 6.77 3.15
N LEU A 53 -5.55 5.81 3.00
CA LEU A 53 -4.66 5.37 4.09
C LEU A 53 -3.44 6.28 4.26
N PHE A 54 -3.02 6.95 3.19
CA PHE A 54 -1.92 7.92 3.21
C PHE A 54 -2.01 8.83 1.98
N GLN A 55 -1.42 10.02 2.05
CA GLN A 55 -1.35 10.92 0.90
C GLN A 55 0.07 11.46 0.72
N THR A 56 0.61 11.35 -0.49
CA THR A 56 1.93 11.90 -0.81
C THR A 56 1.91 13.42 -0.76
N GLY A 57 2.97 14.02 -0.21
CA GLY A 57 3.11 15.46 -0.09
C GLY A 57 2.37 16.06 1.12
N THR A 58 1.77 15.24 1.97
CA THR A 58 1.21 15.65 3.27
C THR A 58 1.92 14.93 4.41
N SER A 59 1.90 15.50 5.61
CA SER A 59 2.45 14.87 6.80
C SER A 59 1.70 13.57 7.13
N ALA A 60 2.42 12.57 7.65
CA ALA A 60 1.81 11.35 8.16
C ALA A 60 0.87 11.68 9.33
N ASN A 61 -0.25 10.97 9.44
CA ASN A 61 -1.04 10.98 10.66
C ASN A 61 -0.42 10.00 11.68
N ALA A 62 -0.88 10.07 12.93
CA ALA A 62 -0.34 9.23 14.00
C ALA A 62 -0.46 7.72 13.73
N SER A 63 -1.49 7.29 13.00
CA SER A 63 -1.69 5.88 12.66
C SER A 63 -0.77 5.40 11.53
N LEU A 64 -0.48 6.26 10.56
CA LEU A 64 0.50 5.97 9.50
C LEU A 64 1.91 5.93 10.08
N GLU A 65 2.25 6.87 10.97
CA GLU A 65 3.53 6.90 11.71
C GLU A 65 3.71 5.61 12.52
N ALA A 66 2.73 5.24 13.35
CA ALA A 66 2.80 4.00 14.13
C ALA A 66 2.94 2.73 13.26
N MET A 67 2.31 2.72 12.08
CA MET A 67 2.46 1.63 11.13
C MET A 67 3.85 1.64 10.50
N ALA A 68 4.33 2.79 10.05
CA ALA A 68 5.60 2.94 9.34
C ALA A 68 6.82 2.73 10.23
N GLU A 69 6.74 3.03 11.52
CA GLU A 69 7.84 2.92 12.48
C GLU A 69 7.77 1.69 13.38
N GLY A 70 6.63 0.99 13.44
CA GLY A 70 6.45 -0.16 14.35
C GLY A 70 5.71 -1.35 13.76
N GLY A 71 5.16 -1.21 12.55
CA GLY A 71 4.35 -2.22 11.89
C GLY A 71 2.94 -2.41 12.49
N ASP A 72 2.47 -1.48 13.35
CA ASP A 72 1.13 -1.55 13.93
C ASP A 72 0.07 -0.96 12.99
N ILE A 73 -0.73 -1.84 12.38
CA ILE A 73 -1.81 -1.45 11.46
C ILE A 73 -3.14 -1.11 12.16
N SER A 74 -3.25 -1.32 13.47
CA SER A 74 -4.54 -1.26 14.19
C SER A 74 -5.16 0.14 14.17
N GLY A 75 -4.33 1.18 14.27
CA GLY A 75 -4.77 2.57 14.16
C GLY A 75 -5.36 2.88 12.78
N LEU A 76 -4.68 2.44 11.71
CA LEU A 76 -5.15 2.68 10.33
C LEU A 76 -6.46 1.94 10.05
N ALA A 77 -6.61 0.70 10.53
CA ALA A 77 -7.87 -0.03 10.42
C ALA A 77 -9.01 0.68 11.17
N ALA A 78 -8.73 1.24 12.35
CA ALA A 78 -9.70 2.00 13.12
C ALA A 78 -10.10 3.33 12.45
N ASP A 79 -9.14 4.05 11.84
CA ASP A 79 -9.38 5.32 11.14
C ASP A 79 -10.41 5.17 10.00
N ILE A 80 -10.35 4.06 9.27
CA ILE A 80 -11.25 3.80 8.14
C ILE A 80 -12.53 3.05 8.52
N ALA A 81 -12.65 2.50 9.73
CA ALA A 81 -13.77 1.63 10.11
C ALA A 81 -15.15 2.30 9.93
N GLY A 82 -15.24 3.62 10.13
CA GLY A 82 -16.47 4.39 9.97
C GLY A 82 -17.03 4.42 8.54
N THR A 83 -16.20 4.12 7.53
CA THR A 83 -16.62 4.08 6.12
C THR A 83 -17.09 2.68 5.68
N SER A 84 -17.13 1.72 6.62
CA SER A 84 -17.47 0.30 6.35
C SER A 84 -16.63 -0.31 5.22
N PRO A 85 -15.29 -0.24 5.29
CA PRO A 85 -14.40 -0.80 4.30
C PRO A 85 -14.44 -2.34 4.30
N THR A 86 -14.03 -2.94 3.19
CA THR A 86 -13.76 -4.38 3.15
C THR A 86 -12.26 -4.58 3.34
N THR A 87 -11.83 -5.14 4.48
CA THR A 87 -10.41 -5.29 4.82
C THR A 87 -9.94 -6.75 4.85
N ALA A 88 -8.66 -6.94 4.53
CA ALA A 88 -7.89 -8.12 4.89
C ALA A 88 -6.65 -7.67 5.65
N GLU A 89 -6.67 -7.88 6.97
CA GLU A 89 -5.60 -7.51 7.88
C GLU A 89 -4.62 -8.67 8.06
N ASN A 90 -3.33 -8.37 7.98
CA ASN A 90 -2.23 -9.31 8.17
C ASN A 90 -2.37 -10.62 7.35
N PRO A 91 -2.56 -10.55 6.01
CA PRO A 91 -2.71 -11.75 5.19
C PRO A 91 -1.48 -12.65 5.19
N ALA A 92 -0.29 -12.12 5.52
CA ALA A 92 0.93 -12.92 5.67
C ALA A 92 1.04 -13.63 7.04
N ALA A 93 0.12 -13.36 7.97
CA ALA A 93 0.15 -13.83 9.35
C ALA A 93 1.48 -13.51 10.09
N GLY A 94 2.02 -12.32 9.85
CA GLY A 94 3.30 -11.85 10.38
C GLY A 94 4.12 -11.15 9.29
N LEU A 95 5.44 -11.33 9.34
CA LEU A 95 6.36 -10.75 8.37
C LEU A 95 6.25 -11.45 7.01
N LEU A 96 6.17 -10.67 5.92
CA LEU A 96 6.33 -11.17 4.57
C LEU A 96 7.81 -11.08 4.15
N ALA A 97 8.47 -12.24 4.13
CA ALA A 97 9.89 -12.35 3.82
C ALA A 97 10.27 -11.90 2.39
N PRO A 98 11.53 -11.50 2.14
CA PRO A 98 12.06 -11.24 0.80
C PRO A 98 11.77 -12.40 -0.17
N GLY A 99 11.28 -12.09 -1.37
CA GLY A 99 10.91 -13.09 -2.38
C GLY A 99 9.64 -13.91 -2.09
N ALA A 100 9.05 -13.77 -0.90
CA ALA A 100 7.81 -14.46 -0.53
C ALA A 100 6.57 -13.72 -1.06
N ASN A 101 5.42 -14.38 -0.95
CA ASN A 101 4.13 -13.78 -1.29
C ASN A 101 3.02 -14.24 -0.35
N THR A 102 1.98 -13.42 -0.25
CA THR A 102 0.72 -13.76 0.41
C THR A 102 -0.46 -13.43 -0.50
N THR A 103 -1.62 -14.03 -0.26
CA THR A 103 -2.87 -13.73 -0.95
C THR A 103 -3.98 -13.55 0.08
N THR A 104 -4.77 -12.50 -0.06
CA THR A 104 -5.92 -12.27 0.82
C THR A 104 -6.96 -13.39 0.68
N SER A 105 -7.83 -13.53 1.67
CA SER A 105 -9.14 -14.14 1.43
C SER A 105 -9.91 -13.37 0.36
N MET A 106 -10.99 -13.96 -0.16
CA MET A 106 -11.89 -13.25 -1.07
C MET A 106 -12.41 -11.98 -0.40
N LEU A 107 -12.14 -10.83 -1.02
CA LEU A 107 -12.74 -9.56 -0.68
C LEU A 107 -14.04 -9.44 -1.49
N ASN A 108 -15.13 -9.10 -0.81
CA ASN A 108 -16.43 -8.88 -1.42
C ASN A 108 -16.83 -7.42 -1.17
N THR A 109 -17.10 -6.70 -2.26
CA THR A 109 -17.52 -5.29 -2.24
C THR A 109 -18.96 -5.11 -2.74
N ASP A 110 -19.70 -6.21 -2.87
CA ASP A 110 -21.05 -6.25 -3.43
C ASP A 110 -22.01 -5.35 -2.63
N GLY A 111 -22.65 -4.41 -3.34
CA GLY A 111 -23.61 -3.49 -2.72
C GLY A 111 -22.98 -2.41 -1.84
N THR A 112 -21.66 -2.25 -1.89
CA THR A 112 -20.92 -1.17 -1.23
C THR A 112 -20.47 -0.11 -2.24
N ALA A 113 -19.84 0.96 -1.76
CA ALA A 113 -19.14 1.93 -2.60
C ALA A 113 -17.60 1.73 -2.57
N ASN A 114 -17.15 0.53 -2.17
CA ASN A 114 -15.74 0.23 -1.91
C ASN A 114 -14.98 -0.08 -3.20
N ASP A 115 -14.90 0.90 -4.09
CA ASP A 115 -14.37 0.75 -5.46
C ASP A 115 -12.86 1.02 -5.57
N TYR A 116 -12.17 1.30 -4.45
CA TYR A 116 -10.76 1.66 -4.41
C TYR A 116 -9.96 0.77 -3.47
N LEU A 117 -8.82 0.28 -3.93
CA LEU A 117 -7.89 -0.57 -3.17
C LEU A 117 -6.69 0.24 -2.67
N SER A 118 -6.42 0.14 -1.37
CA SER A 118 -5.19 0.60 -0.75
C SER A 118 -4.47 -0.55 -0.02
N ILE A 119 -3.14 -0.50 0.00
CA ILE A 119 -2.26 -1.47 0.65
C ILE A 119 -1.16 -0.71 1.36
N VAL A 120 -0.91 -1.03 2.64
CA VAL A 120 0.21 -0.48 3.40
C VAL A 120 0.86 -1.53 4.30
N GLY A 121 2.15 -1.38 4.57
CA GLY A 121 2.90 -2.16 5.57
C GLY A 121 4.33 -1.64 5.69
N MET A 122 4.89 -1.62 6.89
CA MET A 122 6.26 -1.14 7.13
C MET A 122 7.29 -2.05 6.47
N LEU A 123 8.40 -1.44 6.08
CA LEU A 123 9.60 -2.11 5.57
C LEU A 123 10.58 -2.33 6.72
N LEU A 124 11.12 -3.54 6.84
CA LEU A 124 12.17 -3.85 7.80
C LEU A 124 13.39 -4.47 7.11
N PRO A 125 14.62 -4.08 7.45
CA PRO A 125 14.96 -3.00 8.38
C PRO A 125 14.88 -1.61 7.70
N THR A 126 13.99 -0.73 8.18
CA THR A 126 13.95 0.72 7.92
C THR A 126 13.40 1.43 9.17
N ASN A 127 13.62 2.75 9.30
CA ASN A 127 13.12 3.55 10.42
C ASN A 127 11.63 3.87 10.24
N ASP A 128 11.23 4.48 9.12
CA ASP A 128 9.84 4.89 8.82
C ASP A 128 9.41 4.59 7.37
N GLY A 129 10.06 3.60 6.74
CA GLY A 129 9.75 3.17 5.38
C GLY A 129 8.55 2.22 5.34
N PHE A 130 7.69 2.35 4.33
CA PHE A 130 6.53 1.47 4.12
C PHE A 130 6.26 1.17 2.63
N VAL A 131 5.76 -0.03 2.31
CA VAL A 131 5.21 -0.33 0.98
C VAL A 131 3.81 0.27 0.85
N GLY A 132 3.49 0.91 -0.28
CA GLY A 132 2.24 1.65 -0.43
C GLY A 132 1.55 1.52 -1.78
N LEU A 133 0.25 1.22 -1.74
CA LEU A 133 -0.73 1.47 -2.80
C LEU A 133 -1.81 2.37 -2.20
N ASN A 134 -2.14 3.48 -2.87
CA ASN A 134 -3.20 4.37 -2.41
C ASN A 134 -4.27 4.52 -3.49
N SER A 135 -5.50 4.14 -3.14
CA SER A 135 -6.71 4.40 -3.91
C SER A 135 -6.63 3.97 -5.38
N TRP A 136 -6.20 2.74 -5.64
CA TRP A 136 -6.24 2.16 -6.98
C TRP A 136 -7.67 1.71 -7.30
N GLU A 137 -8.25 2.26 -8.37
CA GLU A 137 -9.60 1.90 -8.81
C GLU A 137 -9.67 0.40 -9.18
N ILE A 138 -10.58 -0.31 -8.54
CA ILE A 138 -10.74 -1.75 -8.70
C ILE A 138 -11.49 -2.03 -10.02
N PRO A 139 -10.92 -2.84 -10.94
CA PRO A 139 -11.51 -3.02 -12.26
C PRO A 139 -12.75 -3.92 -12.29
N SER A 140 -13.91 -3.33 -12.54
CA SER A 140 -15.19 -4.06 -12.74
C SER A 140 -15.22 -5.21 -13.78
N THR A 141 -14.20 -5.33 -14.64
CA THR A 141 -14.12 -6.42 -15.63
C THR A 141 -13.39 -7.62 -15.03
N ALA A 142 -14.04 -8.78 -14.99
CA ALA A 142 -13.42 -10.03 -14.59
C ALA A 142 -12.11 -10.29 -15.34
N GLY A 143 -11.06 -10.63 -14.60
CA GLY A 143 -9.71 -10.73 -15.17
C GLY A 143 -8.60 -10.73 -14.13
N THR A 144 -7.36 -10.68 -14.61
CA THR A 144 -6.16 -10.60 -13.78
C THR A 144 -5.41 -9.32 -14.11
N TYR A 145 -5.18 -8.50 -13.09
CA TYR A 145 -4.51 -7.21 -13.19
C TYR A 145 -3.23 -7.27 -12.37
N THR A 146 -2.10 -7.05 -13.04
CA THR A 146 -0.79 -7.11 -12.39
C THR A 146 -0.05 -5.79 -12.57
N PHE A 147 0.46 -5.26 -11.47
CA PHE A 147 1.25 -4.02 -11.45
C PHE A 147 2.27 -4.07 -10.31
N THR A 148 3.19 -3.11 -10.28
CA THR A 148 4.18 -2.98 -9.22
C THR A 148 3.96 -1.72 -8.42
N ILE A 149 4.29 -1.75 -7.13
CA ILE A 149 4.15 -0.62 -6.21
C ILE A 149 5.48 -0.30 -5.53
N ASN A 150 5.57 0.92 -5.02
CA ASN A 150 6.78 1.50 -4.47
C ASN A 150 6.78 1.46 -2.93
N GLY A 151 7.97 1.64 -2.38
CA GLY A 151 8.21 2.06 -1.01
C GLY A 151 8.13 3.57 -0.87
N TYR A 152 7.58 3.99 0.25
CA TYR A 152 7.39 5.36 0.69
C TYR A 152 8.09 5.55 2.04
N ASP A 153 8.36 6.80 2.33
CA ASP A 153 8.97 7.33 3.54
C ASP A 153 7.89 8.18 4.21
N ALA A 154 7.62 7.93 5.49
CA ALA A 154 6.57 8.63 6.22
C ALA A 154 6.92 10.10 6.51
N GLY A 155 8.22 10.41 6.56
CA GLY A 155 8.77 11.73 6.83
C GLY A 155 8.72 12.09 8.31
N THR A 156 8.69 11.10 9.20
CA THR A 156 8.56 11.27 10.66
C THR A 156 9.91 11.09 11.36
N GLU A 157 10.81 10.31 10.77
CA GLU A 157 12.18 10.13 11.26
C GLU A 157 13.23 10.40 10.17
N ALA A 158 14.50 10.47 10.57
CA ALA A 158 15.59 10.56 9.61
C ALA A 158 15.97 9.17 9.12
N ASN A 159 16.20 9.03 7.81
CA ASN A 159 16.76 7.80 7.22
C ASN A 159 18.24 7.61 7.58
N ASP A 160 18.54 7.38 8.85
CA ASP A 160 19.89 7.25 9.37
C ASP A 160 20.51 5.88 9.09
N GLU A 161 19.70 4.86 8.79
CA GLU A 161 20.10 3.46 8.61
C GLU A 161 20.79 2.86 9.86
N LEU A 162 20.41 3.35 11.05
CA LEU A 162 20.94 2.89 12.33
C LEU A 162 19.97 1.95 13.03
N THR A 163 20.52 0.88 13.60
CA THR A 163 19.74 -0.13 14.35
C THR A 163 19.08 0.44 15.62
N THR A 164 19.54 1.59 16.11
CA THR A 164 18.91 2.30 17.24
C THR A 164 17.57 2.93 16.89
N SER A 165 17.34 3.19 15.61
CA SER A 165 16.14 3.83 15.06
C SER A 165 15.25 2.83 14.31
N ILE A 166 15.67 1.57 14.20
CA ILE A 166 14.97 0.52 13.45
C ILE A 166 14.46 -0.56 14.42
N PRO A 167 13.16 -0.88 14.42
CA PRO A 167 12.65 -2.01 15.17
C PRO A 167 13.27 -3.34 14.71
N ALA A 168 13.62 -4.19 15.67
CA ALA A 168 14.20 -5.50 15.42
C ALA A 168 13.36 -6.64 16.02
N PRO A 169 12.18 -6.97 15.45
CA PRO A 169 11.37 -8.11 15.90
C PRO A 169 12.07 -9.46 15.66
N ILE A 170 13.02 -9.49 14.73
CA ILE A 170 13.93 -10.61 14.45
C ILE A 170 15.34 -10.07 14.16
N ASP A 171 16.33 -10.95 14.09
CA ASP A 171 17.66 -10.60 13.59
C ASP A 171 17.65 -10.51 12.06
N PHE A 172 17.99 -9.33 11.54
CA PHE A 172 18.09 -9.07 10.10
C PHE A 172 19.53 -9.21 9.56
N GLY A 173 20.51 -9.52 10.41
CA GLY A 173 21.92 -9.52 10.01
C GLY A 173 22.48 -8.11 9.83
N THR A 174 21.97 -7.14 10.57
CA THR A 174 22.47 -5.76 10.61
C THR A 174 23.77 -5.67 11.43
N GLY A 175 24.62 -4.72 11.06
CA GLY A 175 25.81 -4.32 11.81
C GLY A 175 25.51 -3.43 13.01
N THR A 176 26.55 -2.79 13.52
CA THR A 176 26.48 -1.83 14.63
C THR A 176 27.53 -0.75 14.47
N GLY A 177 27.32 0.40 15.13
CA GLY A 177 28.33 1.45 15.22
C GLY A 177 28.38 2.40 14.02
N GLY A 178 27.38 2.34 13.14
CA GLY A 178 27.18 3.30 12.06
C GLY A 178 27.08 4.73 12.59
N THR A 179 27.48 5.68 11.75
CA THR A 179 27.47 7.13 12.08
C THR A 179 26.21 7.85 11.59
N GLY A 180 25.39 7.21 10.76
CA GLY A 180 24.14 7.72 10.22
C GLY A 180 24.30 8.20 8.78
N VAL A 181 23.48 7.66 7.86
CA VAL A 181 23.46 8.06 6.44
C VAL A 181 22.87 9.45 6.28
N ALA A 182 21.73 9.71 6.92
CA ALA A 182 21.11 11.03 7.01
C ALA A 182 20.89 11.43 8.47
N ALA A 183 21.39 12.60 8.86
CA ALA A 183 21.18 13.13 10.21
C ALA A 183 19.81 13.82 10.38
N SER A 184 19.15 14.16 9.27
CA SER A 184 17.82 14.77 9.23
C SER A 184 17.27 14.70 7.81
N ASP A 185 15.96 14.50 7.66
CA ASP A 185 15.30 14.68 6.38
C ASP A 185 14.66 16.07 6.25
N ASN A 186 14.90 16.70 5.11
CA ASN A 186 14.33 18.03 4.80
C ASN A 186 12.85 17.96 4.44
N ASN A 187 12.38 16.80 4.00
CA ASN A 187 11.00 16.58 3.60
C ASN A 187 10.29 15.75 4.67
N THR A 188 9.48 16.42 5.50
CA THR A 188 8.74 15.81 6.61
C THR A 188 7.32 15.37 6.18
N ASN A 189 7.12 15.16 4.88
CA ASN A 189 5.85 14.71 4.32
C ASN A 189 6.05 13.37 3.65
N VAL A 190 4.97 12.58 3.57
CA VAL A 190 4.99 11.29 2.91
C VAL A 190 5.47 11.43 1.46
N HIS A 191 6.49 10.66 1.08
CA HIS A 191 7.08 10.73 -0.26
C HIS A 191 7.68 9.39 -0.69
N ILE A 192 8.09 9.28 -1.94
CA ILE A 192 8.76 8.06 -2.43
C ILE A 192 10.09 7.91 -1.69
N HIS A 193 10.25 6.78 -1.02
CA HIS A 193 11.48 6.47 -0.32
C HIS A 193 12.62 6.29 -1.32
N ARG A 194 13.81 6.73 -0.92
CA ARG A 194 15.00 6.73 -1.79
C ARG A 194 15.74 5.37 -1.83
N GLY A 195 15.15 4.32 -1.24
CA GLY A 195 15.84 3.08 -0.91
C GLY A 195 16.82 3.23 0.27
N SER A 196 17.45 2.12 0.68
CA SER A 196 18.60 2.11 1.58
C SER A 196 19.91 2.05 0.80
N ILE A 197 20.97 2.60 1.36
CA ILE A 197 22.31 2.61 0.78
C ILE A 197 23.12 1.43 1.33
N GLY A 198 23.15 1.29 2.65
CA GLY A 198 24.02 0.39 3.39
C GLY A 198 25.50 0.73 3.32
N ASP A 199 26.33 -0.02 4.05
CA ASP A 199 27.78 -0.11 3.83
C ASP A 199 28.31 -1.55 3.97
N ASP A 200 29.63 -1.72 3.96
CA ASP A 200 30.32 -3.01 4.06
C ASP A 200 31.08 -3.19 5.39
N ASN A 201 30.81 -2.35 6.40
CA ASN A 201 31.47 -2.39 7.71
C ASN A 201 30.48 -2.74 8.83
N SER A 202 30.43 -4.02 9.20
CA SER A 202 29.51 -4.53 10.23
C SER A 202 29.73 -3.98 11.66
N THR A 203 30.79 -3.19 11.89
CA THR A 203 31.16 -2.66 13.22
C THR A 203 31.47 -1.16 13.22
N GLY A 204 31.04 -0.44 12.19
CA GLY A 204 31.24 1.00 12.07
C GLY A 204 30.67 1.53 10.77
N GLY A 205 31.30 2.56 10.19
CA GLY A 205 30.89 3.07 8.89
C GLY A 205 29.78 4.12 8.97
N ILE A 206 29.05 4.28 7.88
CA ILE A 206 27.96 5.26 7.77
C ILE A 206 26.60 4.64 8.09
N SER A 207 26.46 3.32 7.99
CA SER A 207 25.20 2.60 8.09
C SER A 207 25.37 1.30 8.89
N ASP A 208 24.36 0.92 9.67
CA ASP A 208 24.32 -0.43 10.24
C ASP A 208 23.74 -1.46 9.24
N LEU A 209 23.10 -1.01 8.17
CA LEU A 209 22.61 -1.88 7.10
C LEU A 209 23.75 -2.32 6.17
N ASP A 210 23.83 -3.62 5.88
CA ASP A 210 24.72 -4.19 4.85
C ASP A 210 24.24 -3.87 3.42
N ASN A 211 25.09 -3.21 2.61
CA ASN A 211 24.78 -2.81 1.23
C ASN A 211 24.60 -3.96 0.23
N SER A 212 25.06 -5.16 0.56
CA SER A 212 24.93 -6.37 -0.26
C SER A 212 23.64 -7.14 0.04
N VAL A 213 23.01 -6.86 1.19
CA VAL A 213 21.80 -7.53 1.67
C VAL A 213 20.61 -6.59 1.62
N HIS A 214 20.71 -5.44 2.29
CA HIS A 214 19.59 -4.58 2.62
C HIS A 214 19.34 -3.51 1.58
N ARG A 215 20.26 -3.23 0.66
CA ARG A 215 20.07 -2.24 -0.40
C ARG A 215 18.88 -2.58 -1.30
N TRP A 216 18.00 -1.61 -1.54
CA TRP A 216 16.83 -1.79 -2.41
C TRP A 216 16.54 -0.55 -3.25
N LEU A 217 15.76 -0.74 -4.32
CA LEU A 217 15.26 0.31 -5.19
C LEU A 217 13.79 0.06 -5.51
N ASN A 218 13.08 1.12 -5.86
CA ASN A 218 11.71 1.02 -6.33
C ASN A 218 11.63 0.44 -7.76
N PRO A 219 10.57 -0.32 -8.09
CA PRO A 219 9.48 -0.77 -7.22
C PRO A 219 9.86 -1.98 -6.35
N ILE A 220 9.15 -2.18 -5.23
CA ILE A 220 9.50 -3.20 -4.21
C ILE A 220 8.49 -4.33 -4.07
N ALA A 221 7.28 -4.18 -4.61
CA ALA A 221 6.27 -5.23 -4.55
C ALA A 221 5.53 -5.36 -5.87
N ARG A 222 5.09 -6.59 -6.17
CA ARG A 222 4.16 -6.87 -7.27
C ARG A 222 2.81 -7.24 -6.70
N ILE A 223 1.77 -6.58 -7.21
CA ILE A 223 0.39 -6.80 -6.87
C ILE A 223 -0.28 -7.51 -8.02
N THR A 224 -1.02 -8.58 -7.72
CA THR A 224 -1.92 -9.23 -8.67
C THR A 224 -3.32 -9.27 -8.09
N VAL A 225 -4.24 -8.56 -8.74
CA VAL A 225 -5.66 -8.56 -8.41
C VAL A 225 -6.39 -9.47 -9.37
N VAL A 226 -7.13 -10.44 -8.82
CA VAL A 226 -7.95 -11.38 -9.62
C VAL A 226 -9.41 -11.09 -9.34
N VAL A 227 -10.10 -10.58 -10.35
CA VAL A 227 -11.52 -10.19 -10.33
C VAL A 227 -12.37 -11.29 -10.95
N GLN A 228 -13.49 -11.64 -10.32
CA GLN A 228 -14.37 -12.75 -10.73
C GLN A 228 -15.68 -12.29 -11.36
#